data_AF-A0A671YN08-F1
#
_entry.id   AF-A0A671YN08-F1
#
_cell.length_a   1.000
_cell.length_b   1.000
_cell.length_c   1.000
_cell.angle_alpha   90.00
_cell.angle_beta   90.00
_cell.angle_gamma   90.00
#
_symmetry.space_group_name_H-M   'P 1'
#
loop_
_entity.id
_entity.type
_entity.pdbx_description
1 polymer ?
#
loop_
_entity_poly.entity_id
_entity_poly.type
_entity_poly.pdbx_seq_one_letter_code
_entity_poly.pdbx_strand_id
1 'polypeptide(L)'
;MASLHVFVCLLGLVVLCHSDCFFEQLVIKDLKNPPTGCVDKDGQQHAFGTNWMRDCISCSCTTDGLSCCNQLPDASTVEIPEECELVVNKQACTAKAVLKSDKTKDCILT
;
A
#
# COMPACT_ATOMS: atom_id res chain seq x y z
N MET A 1 -32.10 20.69 5.82
CA MET A 1 -31.75 19.72 4.77
C MET A 1 -30.41 20.01 4.08
N ALA A 2 -29.95 21.27 3.95
CA ALA A 2 -28.59 21.55 3.44
C ALA A 2 -27.46 21.04 4.36
N SER A 3 -27.64 21.15 5.68
CA SER A 3 -26.62 20.74 6.67
C SER A 3 -26.36 19.23 6.73
N LEU A 4 -27.36 18.38 6.43
CA LEU A 4 -27.20 16.93 6.40
C LEU A 4 -26.42 16.48 5.16
N HIS A 5 -26.68 17.10 4.00
CA HIS A 5 -25.94 16.83 2.77
C HIS A 5 -24.46 17.23 2.86
N VAL A 6 -24.15 18.35 3.51
CA VAL A 6 -22.75 18.78 3.73
C VAL A 6 -21.99 17.78 4.61
N PHE A 7 -22.65 17.21 5.62
CA PHE A 7 -22.03 16.23 6.52
C PHE A 7 -21.77 14.87 5.82
N VAL A 8 -22.70 14.44 4.96
CA VAL A 8 -22.55 13.22 4.14
C VAL A 8 -21.41 13.37 3.13
N CYS A 9 -21.24 14.53 2.50
CA CYS A 9 -20.12 14.79 1.59
C CYS A 9 -18.75 14.77 2.30
N LEU A 10 -18.66 15.28 3.53
CA LEU A 10 -17.41 15.29 4.31
C LEU A 10 -16.97 13.88 4.74
N LEU A 11 -17.92 12.99 5.07
CA LEU A 11 -17.61 11.61 5.49
C LEU A 11 -17.23 10.70 4.32
N GLY A 12 -17.77 10.93 3.12
CA GLY A 12 -17.44 10.15 1.92
C GLY A 12 -15.99 10.36 1.42
N LEU A 13 -15.40 11.53 1.70
CA LEU A 13 -14.02 11.83 1.29
C LEU A 13 -12.96 11.02 2.05
N VAL A 14 -13.28 10.51 3.24
CA VAL A 14 -12.35 9.76 4.08
C VAL A 14 -12.21 8.30 3.60
N VAL A 15 -13.16 7.81 2.80
CA VAL A 15 -13.27 6.40 2.37
C VAL A 15 -12.54 6.14 1.03
N LEU A 16 -11.58 6.97 0.62
CA LEU A 16 -10.95 6.82 -0.70
C LEU A 16 -9.45 6.48 -0.68
N CYS A 17 -8.85 6.30 0.50
CA CYS A 17 -7.45 5.87 0.57
C CYS A 17 -7.38 4.38 0.97
N HIS A 18 -7.74 3.50 0.05
CA HIS A 18 -7.77 2.05 0.23
C HIS A 18 -6.46 1.34 -0.16
N SER A 19 -5.35 2.08 -0.31
CA SER A 19 -4.04 1.49 -0.46
C SER A 19 -3.46 1.15 0.92
N ASP A 20 -3.01 -0.09 1.14
CA ASP A 20 -2.21 -0.47 2.31
C ASP A 20 -0.82 0.19 2.22
N CYS A 21 -0.81 1.48 2.53
CA CYS A 21 0.33 2.36 2.49
C CYS A 21 0.45 3.07 3.83
N PHE A 22 1.69 3.29 4.26
CA PHE A 22 1.98 4.17 5.36
C PHE A 22 3.02 5.21 4.97
N PHE A 23 2.97 6.33 5.68
CA PHE A 23 3.98 7.37 5.60
C PHE A 23 4.45 7.70 7.01
N GLU A 24 5.76 7.61 7.21
CA GLU A 24 6.42 8.03 8.43
C GLU A 24 7.22 9.30 8.13
N GLN A 25 6.79 10.42 8.69
CA GLN A 25 7.45 11.70 8.49
C GLN A 25 8.85 11.70 9.11
N LEU A 26 9.81 12.30 8.42
CA LEU A 26 11.15 12.51 8.95
C LEU A 26 11.10 13.56 10.09
N VAL A 27 11.49 13.14 11.30
CA VAL A 27 11.58 14.04 12.47
C VAL A 27 13.04 14.31 12.81
N ILE A 28 13.49 15.56 12.60
CA ILE A 28 14.83 16.00 12.95
C ILE A 28 14.86 16.38 14.43
N LYS A 29 15.41 15.49 15.26
CA LYS A 29 15.54 15.72 16.72
C LYS A 29 16.83 16.45 17.09
N ASP A 30 17.89 16.28 16.31
CA ASP A 30 19.20 16.91 16.53
C ASP A 30 19.64 17.63 15.25
N LEU A 31 19.70 18.96 15.32
CA LEU A 31 20.14 19.80 14.20
C LEU A 31 21.66 19.71 13.94
N LYS A 32 22.45 19.25 14.91
CA LYS A 32 23.90 19.07 14.74
C LYS A 32 24.24 17.76 14.02
N ASN A 33 23.37 16.76 14.15
CA ASN A 33 23.50 15.46 13.51
C ASN A 33 22.21 15.12 12.77
N PRO A 34 21.93 15.80 11.65
CA PRO A 34 20.72 15.53 10.89
C PRO A 34 20.74 14.09 10.34
N PRO A 35 19.58 13.44 10.25
CA PRO A 35 19.48 12.13 9.62
C PRO A 35 19.94 12.22 8.17
N THR A 36 20.64 11.19 7.70
CA THR A 36 21.11 11.06 6.31
C THR A 36 20.24 10.11 5.48
N GLY A 37 19.11 9.67 6.05
CA GLY A 37 18.22 8.71 5.45
C GLY A 37 17.04 8.36 6.37
N CYS A 38 16.33 7.31 6.00
CA CYS A 38 15.20 6.75 6.73
C CYS A 38 15.62 5.43 7.36
N VAL A 39 15.02 5.09 8.51
CA VAL A 39 15.21 3.78 9.14
C VAL A 39 13.92 3.00 8.91
N ASP A 40 14.04 1.80 8.32
CA ASP A 40 12.88 0.93 8.13
C ASP A 40 12.48 0.21 9.42
N LYS A 41 11.35 -0.51 9.38
CA LYS A 41 10.83 -1.28 10.54
C LYS A 41 11.79 -2.36 11.06
N ASP A 42 12.76 -2.78 10.24
CA ASP A 42 13.77 -3.78 10.59
C ASP A 42 15.03 -3.12 11.17
N GLY A 43 15.03 -1.78 11.33
CA GLY A 43 16.15 -1.00 11.85
C GLY A 43 17.23 -0.71 10.81
N GLN A 44 17.01 -1.02 9.54
CA GLN A 44 17.97 -0.79 8.47
C GLN A 44 17.88 0.65 7.97
N GLN A 45 19.03 1.31 7.87
CA GLN A 45 19.11 2.66 7.33
C GLN A 45 19.19 2.63 5.80
N HIS A 46 18.33 3.42 5.16
CA HIS A 46 18.27 3.64 3.72
C HIS A 46 18.54 5.10 3.42
N ALA A 47 19.48 5.38 2.51
CA ALA A 47 19.83 6.76 2.15
C ALA A 47 18.65 7.50 1.52
N PHE A 48 18.64 8.83 1.61
CA PHE A 48 17.64 9.63 0.88
C PHE A 48 17.73 9.39 -0.63
N GLY A 49 16.58 9.39 -1.29
CA GLY A 49 16.43 9.14 -2.72
C GLY A 49 16.51 7.66 -3.10
N THR A 50 16.51 6.75 -2.12
CA THR A 50 16.50 5.31 -2.39
C THR A 50 15.09 4.75 -2.39
N ASN A 51 14.92 3.72 -3.23
CA ASN A 51 13.74 2.90 -3.32
C ASN A 51 14.13 1.44 -3.16
N TRP A 52 13.32 0.68 -2.45
CA TRP A 52 13.54 -0.76 -2.30
C TRP A 52 12.21 -1.48 -2.19
N MET A 53 12.23 -2.77 -2.47
CA MET A 53 11.07 -3.64 -2.34
C MET A 53 11.43 -4.83 -1.45
N ARG A 54 10.60 -5.09 -0.44
CA ARG A 54 10.73 -6.25 0.45
C ARG A 54 9.34 -6.80 0.73
N ASP A 55 9.15 -8.10 0.54
CA ASP A 55 7.86 -8.77 0.78
C ASP A 55 6.67 -8.09 0.07
N CYS A 56 6.90 -7.65 -1.16
CA CYS A 56 5.93 -6.89 -1.97
C CYS A 56 5.47 -5.57 -1.36
N ILE A 57 6.23 -5.03 -0.42
CA ILE A 57 6.10 -3.66 0.07
C ILE A 57 7.18 -2.84 -0.64
N SER A 58 6.74 -1.92 -1.49
CA SER A 58 7.61 -0.95 -2.15
C SER A 58 7.76 0.26 -1.26
N CYS A 59 8.99 0.64 -0.95
CA CYS A 59 9.33 1.76 -0.08
C CYS A 59 10.16 2.81 -0.82
N SER A 60 10.01 4.05 -0.40
CA SER A 60 10.72 5.23 -0.88
C SER A 60 11.14 6.07 0.32
N CYS A 61 12.43 6.37 0.42
CA CYS A 61 12.96 7.29 1.42
C CYS A 61 13.27 8.65 0.80
N THR A 62 12.55 9.68 1.24
CA THR A 62 12.78 11.08 0.82
C THR A 62 13.17 11.94 2.02
N THR A 63 13.50 13.21 1.75
CA THR A 63 13.72 14.20 2.81
C THR A 63 12.47 14.50 3.64
N ASP A 64 11.28 14.13 3.13
CA ASP A 64 10.02 14.32 3.84
C ASP A 64 9.73 13.15 4.79
N GLY A 65 10.22 11.95 4.47
CA GLY A 65 9.98 10.76 5.25
C GLY A 65 10.09 9.45 4.47
N LEU A 66 9.66 8.38 5.12
CA LEU A 66 9.55 7.03 4.57
C LEU A 66 8.12 6.78 4.11
N SER A 67 7.92 6.53 2.81
CA SER A 67 6.66 6.05 2.27
C SER A 67 6.79 4.59 1.88
N CYS A 68 5.86 3.74 2.30
CA CYS A 68 5.84 2.33 1.94
C CYS A 68 4.42 1.90 1.57
N CYS A 69 4.30 1.09 0.53
CA CYS A 69 3.02 0.64 -0.02
C CYS A 69 3.08 -0.84 -0.40
N ASN A 70 2.09 -1.61 0.03
CA ASN A 70 1.85 -2.96 -0.45
C ASN A 70 1.50 -2.93 -1.94
N GLN A 71 2.15 -3.78 -2.72
CA GLN A 71 1.96 -3.89 -4.17
C GLN A 71 0.89 -4.94 -4.53
N LEU A 72 0.50 -5.78 -3.58
CA LEU A 72 -0.56 -6.76 -3.78
C LEU A 72 -1.92 -6.12 -3.48
N PRO A 73 -2.98 -6.51 -4.22
CA PRO A 73 -4.33 -6.04 -3.94
C PRO A 73 -4.78 -6.50 -2.56
N ASP A 74 -5.45 -5.61 -1.83
CA ASP A 74 -6.08 -5.96 -0.58
C ASP A 74 -7.33 -6.80 -0.87
N ALA A 75 -7.31 -8.06 -0.41
CA ALA A 75 -8.40 -9.01 -0.58
C ALA A 75 -9.70 -8.57 0.11
N SER A 76 -9.66 -7.61 1.05
CA SER A 76 -10.85 -7.03 1.67
C SER A 76 -11.52 -5.94 0.81
N THR A 77 -10.82 -5.46 -0.22
CA THR A 77 -11.31 -4.39 -1.11
C THR A 77 -11.77 -4.90 -2.47
N VAL A 78 -11.31 -6.09 -2.88
CA VAL A 78 -11.68 -6.73 -4.14
C VAL A 78 -12.71 -7.80 -3.83
N GLU A 79 -13.94 -7.65 -4.35
CA GLU A 79 -14.95 -8.70 -4.27
C GLU A 79 -14.55 -9.84 -5.22
N ILE A 80 -14.18 -10.98 -4.65
CA ILE A 80 -13.76 -12.16 -5.40
C ILE A 80 -14.94 -13.14 -5.41
N PRO A 81 -15.48 -13.48 -6.59
CA PRO A 81 -16.55 -14.47 -6.70
C PRO A 81 -16.17 -15.80 -6.04
N GLU A 82 -17.13 -16.56 -5.52
CA GLU A 82 -16.86 -17.82 -4.83
C GLU A 82 -16.16 -18.84 -5.72
N GLU A 83 -16.40 -18.82 -7.02
CA GLU A 83 -15.74 -19.67 -8.00
C GLU A 83 -14.29 -19.27 -8.30
N CYS A 84 -13.82 -18.15 -7.74
CA CYS A 84 -12.52 -17.57 -8.02
C CYS A 84 -11.60 -17.54 -6.79
N GLU A 85 -10.30 -17.51 -7.06
CA GLU A 85 -9.25 -17.31 -6.05
C GLU A 85 -8.16 -16.38 -6.58
N LEU A 86 -7.51 -15.64 -5.68
CA LEU A 86 -6.31 -14.88 -6.00
C LEU A 86 -5.07 -15.76 -5.90
N VAL A 87 -4.35 -15.90 -7.00
CA VAL A 87 -3.03 -16.52 -7.04
C VAL A 87 -1.97 -15.43 -6.97
N VAL A 88 -1.18 -15.44 -5.89
CA VAL A 88 -0.12 -14.46 -5.64
C VAL A 88 1.22 -15.00 -6.15
N ASN A 89 1.88 -14.23 -7.02
CA ASN A 89 3.28 -14.40 -7.36
C ASN A 89 4.12 -13.42 -6.53
N LYS A 90 4.75 -13.92 -5.47
CA LYS A 90 5.59 -13.11 -4.56
C LYS A 90 6.90 -12.63 -5.19
N GLN A 91 7.41 -13.32 -6.22
CA GLN A 91 8.64 -12.89 -6.89
C GLN A 91 8.39 -11.69 -7.79
N ALA A 92 7.28 -11.71 -8.52
CA ALA A 92 6.85 -10.60 -9.37
C ALA A 92 6.04 -9.53 -8.60
N CYS A 93 5.65 -9.82 -7.36
CA CYS A 93 4.71 -9.02 -6.56
C CYS A 93 3.42 -8.69 -7.30
N THR A 94 2.84 -9.71 -7.93
CA THR A 94 1.56 -9.62 -8.64
C THR A 94 0.57 -10.61 -8.06
N ALA A 95 -0.72 -10.29 -8.17
CA ALA A 95 -1.80 -11.22 -7.90
C ALA A 95 -2.72 -11.29 -9.11
N LYS A 96 -3.25 -12.49 -9.38
CA LYS A 96 -4.18 -12.73 -10.47
C LYS A 96 -5.39 -13.50 -9.96
N ALA A 97 -6.58 -13.03 -10.28
CA ALA A 97 -7.80 -13.78 -10.01
C ALA A 97 -7.99 -14.85 -11.09
N VAL A 98 -8.15 -16.10 -10.68
CA VAL A 98 -8.35 -17.25 -11.56
C VAL A 98 -9.52 -18.10 -11.07
N LEU A 99 -10.09 -18.92 -11.95
CA LEU A 99 -11.11 -19.88 -11.56
C LEU A 99 -10.51 -20.99 -10.67
N LYS A 100 -11.19 -21.33 -9.57
CA LYS A 100 -10.82 -22.46 -8.70
C LYS A 100 -10.86 -23.79 -9.46
N SER A 101 -11.79 -23.95 -10.39
CA SER A 101 -11.94 -25.16 -11.20
C SER A 101 -10.84 -25.34 -12.25
N ASP A 102 -10.23 -24.25 -12.71
CA ASP A 102 -9.20 -24.22 -13.74
C ASP A 102 -8.33 -22.97 -13.60
N LYS A 103 -7.19 -23.10 -12.90
CA LYS A 103 -6.29 -21.97 -12.58
C LYS A 103 -5.60 -21.36 -13.80
N THR A 104 -5.76 -21.95 -14.99
CA THR A 104 -5.23 -21.38 -16.25
C THR A 104 -6.16 -20.33 -16.85
N LYS A 105 -7.41 -20.25 -16.36
CA LYS A 105 -8.42 -19.30 -16.82
C LYS A 105 -8.58 -18.15 -15.85
N ASP A 106 -8.57 -16.95 -16.42
CA ASP A 106 -8.77 -15.71 -15.70
C ASP A 106 -10.19 -15.65 -15.17
N CYS A 107 -10.33 -15.14 -13.94
CA CYS A 107 -11.63 -14.83 -13.38
C CYS A 107 -12.04 -13.42 -13.81
N ILE A 108 -13.29 -13.25 -14.21
CA ILE A 108 -13.87 -11.93 -14.46
C ILE A 108 -14.29 -11.37 -13.10
N LEU A 109 -13.61 -10.30 -12.66
CA LEU A 109 -14.00 -9.52 -11.49
C LEU A 109 -14.99 -8.45 -11.94
N THR A 110 -16.11 -8.31 -11.24
CA THR A 110 -17.15 -7.29 -11.49
C THR A 110 -17.14 -6.23 -10.41
#